data_AF-B4N354-F1
#
_entry.id   AF-B4N354-F1
#
_cell.length_a   1.000
_cell.length_b   1.000
_cell.length_c   1.000
_cell.angle_alpha   90.00
_cell.angle_beta   90.00
_cell.angle_gamma   90.00
#
_symmetry.space_group_name_H-M   'P 1'
#
loop_
_entity.id
_entity.type
_entity.pdbx_description
1 polymer ?
#
loop_
_entity_poly.entity_id
_entity_poly.type
_entity_poly.pdbx_seq_one_letter_code
_entity_poly.pdbx_strand_id
1 'polypeptide(L)'
;MNDTRVLDSGDLVSNPCQDVRLAGFICVDCSILGYCTHTDGQWTTVKLTTCETDNGFFCSDEDTYGCTLQPRCTVPVRGKFFCQQAGIFPDPYDCRNYHECSELNVDTPKQCTNGAAYSLLTGTCSLPRESEQCLSKQYTCEYVGQTGAWPGNEEYYYVCQKDTTDPDQPVFYPLMKKCHDGSVFNGFSCV
;
A
#
# COMPACT_ATOMS: atom_id res chain seq x y z
N MET A 1 -30.10 17.04 27.09
CA MET A 1 -29.83 15.85 26.25
C MET A 1 -29.90 16.29 24.81
N ASN A 2 -28.74 16.60 24.22
CA ASN A 2 -28.51 16.38 22.79
C ASN A 2 -26.99 16.35 22.60
N ASP A 3 -26.52 15.16 22.23
CA ASP A 3 -25.13 14.73 22.07
C ASP A 3 -24.57 15.32 20.77
N THR A 4 -23.95 16.50 20.87
CA THR A 4 -23.06 16.99 19.83
C THR A 4 -21.73 16.25 20.01
N ARG A 5 -21.55 15.12 19.32
CA ARG A 5 -20.24 14.51 19.16
C ARG A 5 -19.37 15.42 18.31
N VAL A 6 -18.76 16.40 18.98
CA VAL A 6 -17.58 17.09 18.50
C VAL A 6 -16.53 15.98 18.34
N LEU A 7 -16.16 15.68 17.10
CA LEU A 7 -14.94 14.93 16.82
C LEU A 7 -13.82 15.77 17.43
N ASP A 8 -13.27 15.29 18.54
CA ASP A 8 -12.27 15.99 19.32
C ASP A 8 -11.06 16.27 18.42
N SER A 9 -10.67 17.53 18.32
CA SER A 9 -9.59 18.04 17.47
C SER A 9 -8.19 17.66 17.99
N GLY A 10 -8.06 16.51 18.66
CA GLY A 10 -6.89 16.05 19.39
C GLY A 10 -5.88 15.22 18.59
N ASP A 11 -6.22 14.70 17.40
CA ASP A 11 -5.37 13.71 16.73
C ASP A 11 -5.19 13.96 15.22
N LEU A 12 -4.71 15.15 14.85
CA LEU A 12 -4.16 15.37 13.52
C LEU A 12 -2.82 14.64 13.39
N VAL A 13 -2.88 13.44 12.83
CA VAL A 13 -1.72 12.66 12.39
C VAL A 13 -1.65 12.68 10.86
N SER A 14 -0.52 12.25 10.27
CA SER A 14 -0.47 12.00 8.83
C SER A 14 -1.60 11.04 8.45
N ASN A 15 -2.13 11.17 7.22
CA ASN A 15 -3.30 10.39 6.78
C ASN A 15 -2.93 9.28 5.77
N PRO A 16 -2.17 8.24 6.16
CA PRO A 16 -1.80 7.17 5.24
C PRO A 16 -3.02 6.37 4.72
N CYS A 17 -4.16 6.44 5.40
CA CYS A 17 -5.40 5.81 4.92
C CYS A 17 -5.88 6.37 3.58
N GLN A 18 -5.54 7.61 3.24
CA GLN A 18 -5.90 8.21 1.95
C GLN A 18 -5.18 7.53 0.78
N ASP A 19 -4.00 6.95 1.03
CA ASP A 19 -3.21 6.26 0.03
C ASP A 19 -3.66 4.79 -0.07
N VAL A 20 -3.80 4.12 1.08
CA VAL A 20 -4.15 2.69 1.20
C VAL A 20 -5.60 2.40 0.79
N ARG A 21 -6.55 3.25 1.19
CA ARG A 21 -7.98 3.13 0.85
C ARG A 21 -8.62 1.77 1.19
N LEU A 22 -8.19 1.18 2.31
CA LEU A 22 -8.76 -0.02 2.91
C LEU A 22 -9.03 0.24 4.39
N ALA A 23 -10.10 -0.33 4.92
CA ALA A 23 -10.43 -0.22 6.34
C ALA A 23 -9.58 -1.22 7.15
N GLY A 24 -9.12 -0.80 8.32
CA GLY A 24 -8.30 -1.64 9.18
C GLY A 24 -7.31 -0.85 10.02
N PHE A 25 -6.55 -1.55 10.85
CA PHE A 25 -5.47 -0.96 11.62
C PHE A 25 -4.34 -0.49 10.69
N ILE A 26 -3.70 0.61 11.05
CA ILE A 26 -2.58 1.15 10.31
C ILE A 26 -1.54 1.73 11.26
N CYS A 27 -0.26 1.47 11.00
CA CYS A 27 0.82 2.19 11.64
C CYS A 27 1.05 3.50 10.90
N VAL A 28 0.84 4.60 11.61
CA VAL A 28 1.13 5.95 11.10
C VAL A 28 2.64 6.20 11.13
N ASP A 29 3.25 5.81 12.24
CA ASP A 29 4.69 5.78 12.46
C ASP A 29 5.04 4.71 13.50
N CYS A 30 6.29 4.66 13.95
CA CYS A 30 6.78 3.69 14.93
C CYS A 30 6.02 3.68 16.26
N SER A 31 5.43 4.81 16.62
CA SER A 31 4.79 5.08 17.89
C SER A 31 3.28 5.21 17.78
N ILE A 32 2.69 5.38 16.60
CA ILE A 32 1.27 5.70 16.48
C ILE A 32 0.53 4.58 15.74
N LEU A 33 -0.39 3.94 16.46
CA LEU A 33 -1.40 3.06 15.89
C LEU A 33 -2.65 3.88 15.55
N GLY A 34 -3.09 3.79 14.31
CA GLY A 34 -4.34 4.34 13.82
C GLY A 34 -5.28 3.27 13.27
N TYR A 35 -6.43 3.74 12.80
CA TYR A 35 -7.43 2.94 12.11
C TYR A 35 -8.00 3.71 10.92
N CYS A 36 -8.05 3.04 9.77
CA CYS A 36 -8.61 3.58 8.55
C CYS A 36 -10.13 3.44 8.54
N THR A 37 -10.80 4.59 8.43
CA THR A 37 -12.25 4.67 8.26
C THR A 37 -12.58 5.38 6.95
N HIS A 38 -13.72 5.02 6.37
CA HIS A 38 -14.25 5.69 5.19
C HIS A 38 -15.60 6.32 5.53
N THR A 39 -15.62 7.64 5.67
CA THR A 39 -16.80 8.42 6.06
C THR A 39 -16.94 9.58 5.09
N ASP A 40 -18.15 9.88 4.65
CA ASP A 40 -18.45 10.98 3.70
C ASP A 40 -17.62 10.97 2.41
N GLY A 41 -17.26 9.77 1.93
CA GLY A 41 -16.48 9.60 0.70
C GLY A 41 -14.99 9.89 0.86
N GLN A 42 -14.49 10.05 2.08
CA GLN A 42 -13.08 10.30 2.37
C GLN A 42 -12.51 9.23 3.29
N TRP A 43 -11.26 8.86 3.02
CA TRP A 43 -10.48 7.98 3.89
C TRP A 43 -9.76 8.79 4.94
N THR A 44 -9.98 8.45 6.20
CA THR A 44 -9.45 9.19 7.34
C THR A 44 -8.73 8.25 8.29
N THR A 45 -7.53 8.65 8.68
CA THR A 45 -6.74 8.02 9.73
C THR A 45 -7.22 8.53 11.08
N VAL A 46 -7.81 7.65 11.87
CA VAL A 46 -8.18 7.93 13.26
C VAL A 46 -7.09 7.35 14.15
N LYS A 47 -6.39 8.20 14.91
CA LYS A 47 -5.44 7.71 15.91
C LYS A 47 -6.18 6.91 16.98
N LEU A 48 -5.65 5.74 17.31
CA LEU A 48 -6.19 4.88 18.36
C LEU A 48 -5.37 4.95 19.63
N THR A 49 -4.04 4.89 19.53
CA THR A 49 -3.15 4.93 20.68
C THR A 49 -1.71 5.30 20.28
N THR A 50 -0.90 5.62 21.29
CA THR A 50 0.55 5.81 21.18
C THR A 50 1.27 4.66 21.89
N CYS A 51 2.28 4.08 21.25
CA CYS A 51 3.09 2.98 21.76
C CYS A 51 4.27 3.49 22.60
N GLU A 52 4.64 2.73 23.63
CA GLU A 52 5.77 3.03 24.52
C GLU A 52 7.11 2.62 23.88
N THR A 53 7.56 3.38 22.90
CA THR A 53 8.78 3.06 22.13
C THR A 53 10.04 2.99 22.98
N ASP A 54 10.09 3.75 24.08
CA ASP A 54 11.21 3.71 25.05
C ASP A 54 11.31 2.36 25.78
N ASN A 55 10.20 1.64 25.89
CA ASN A 55 10.13 0.29 26.47
C ASN A 55 10.16 -0.81 25.39
N GLY A 56 10.46 -0.45 24.14
CA GLY A 56 10.54 -1.39 23.02
C GLY A 56 9.18 -1.82 22.44
N PHE A 57 8.10 -1.12 22.80
CA PHE A 57 6.78 -1.35 22.19
C PHE A 57 6.63 -0.45 20.96
N PHE A 58 6.57 -1.07 19.79
CA PHE A 58 6.42 -0.40 18.51
C PHE A 58 5.11 -0.78 17.84
N CYS A 59 4.61 0.10 16.97
CA CYS A 59 3.42 -0.16 16.19
C CYS A 59 3.64 -1.35 15.23
N SER A 60 2.65 -2.22 15.17
CA SER A 60 2.54 -3.30 14.19
C SER A 60 1.13 -3.30 13.61
N ASP A 61 1.02 -3.31 12.29
CA ASP A 61 -0.23 -3.41 11.53
C ASP A 61 -0.18 -4.58 10.52
N GLU A 62 0.68 -5.53 10.84
CA GLU A 62 1.09 -6.63 10.01
C GLU A 62 1.29 -7.86 10.91
N ASP A 63 0.54 -8.94 10.68
CA ASP A 63 0.42 -10.13 11.56
C ASP A 63 -0.26 -9.82 12.91
N THR A 64 0.40 -9.00 13.72
CA THR A 64 -0.07 -8.56 15.02
C THR A 64 -0.48 -7.12 14.94
N TYR A 65 -1.72 -6.81 15.32
CA TYR A 65 -2.21 -5.43 15.32
C TYR A 65 -2.01 -4.79 16.69
N GLY A 66 -1.37 -3.63 16.75
CA GLY A 66 -1.25 -2.81 17.94
C GLY A 66 0.18 -2.46 18.34
N CYS A 67 0.37 -2.14 19.61
CA CYS A 67 1.69 -1.88 20.18
C CYS A 67 2.30 -3.20 20.67
N THR A 68 3.35 -3.64 20.00
CA THR A 68 3.94 -4.96 20.20
C THR A 68 5.42 -4.83 20.58
N LEU A 69 5.89 -5.74 21.45
CA LEU A 69 7.30 -5.76 21.83
C LEU A 69 8.13 -6.23 20.64
N GLN A 70 9.00 -5.36 20.12
CA GLN A 70 9.82 -5.65 18.94
C GLN A 70 11.27 -5.18 19.17
N PRO A 71 12.27 -5.89 18.63
CA PRO A 71 13.68 -5.49 18.79
C PRO A 71 14.00 -4.18 18.06
N ARG A 72 13.20 -3.82 17.05
CA ARG A 72 13.30 -2.59 16.27
C ARG A 72 11.95 -2.25 15.67
N CYS A 73 11.71 -0.97 15.43
CA CYS A 73 10.56 -0.52 14.67
C CYS A 73 10.64 -0.98 13.19
N THR A 74 9.53 -1.49 12.67
CA THR A 74 9.32 -1.73 11.25
C THR A 74 7.92 -1.25 10.85
N VAL A 75 7.83 -0.09 10.19
CA VAL A 75 6.58 0.41 9.61
C VAL A 75 6.63 0.18 8.10
N PRO A 76 5.61 -0.46 7.51
CA PRO A 76 5.57 -0.67 6.07
C PRO A 76 5.57 0.67 5.32
N VAL A 77 6.30 0.74 4.21
CA VAL A 77 6.19 1.88 3.28
C VAL A 77 4.79 1.84 2.69
N ARG A 78 4.13 3.00 2.61
CA ARG A 78 2.82 3.15 1.97
C ARG A 78 2.91 4.19 0.88
N GLY A 79 2.06 4.08 -0.12
CA GLY A 79 1.99 5.08 -1.17
C GLY A 79 0.75 4.94 -2.02
N LYS A 80 0.53 5.95 -2.86
CA LYS A 80 -0.63 6.01 -3.74
C LYS A 80 -0.52 4.98 -4.86
N PHE A 81 -1.68 4.48 -5.25
CA PHE A 81 -1.86 3.66 -6.44
C PHE A 81 -2.80 4.35 -7.42
N PHE A 82 -2.46 4.33 -8.71
CA PHE A 82 -3.25 4.96 -9.76
C PHE A 82 -3.48 3.99 -10.91
N CYS A 83 -4.74 3.67 -11.20
CA CYS A 83 -5.10 2.89 -12.37
C CYS A 83 -4.73 3.63 -13.66
N GLN A 84 -4.00 2.95 -14.53
CA GLN A 84 -3.63 3.45 -15.86
C GLN A 84 -4.40 2.74 -16.99
N GLN A 85 -4.93 1.56 -16.70
CA GLN A 85 -5.70 0.72 -17.60
C GLN A 85 -6.60 -0.20 -16.77
N ALA A 86 -7.65 -0.73 -17.38
CA ALA A 86 -8.47 -1.76 -16.77
C ALA A 86 -7.67 -3.05 -16.52
N GLY A 87 -8.00 -3.76 -15.44
CA GLY A 87 -7.36 -5.02 -15.07
C GLY A 87 -7.13 -5.17 -13.58
N ILE A 88 -6.39 -6.21 -13.20
CA ILE A 88 -6.01 -6.49 -11.82
C ILE A 88 -4.50 -6.34 -11.70
N PHE A 89 -4.05 -5.56 -10.70
CA PHE A 89 -2.65 -5.21 -10.47
C PHE A 89 -2.25 -5.54 -9.03
N PRO A 90 -0.99 -5.95 -8.79
CA PRO A 90 -0.50 -6.09 -7.42
C PRO A 90 -0.41 -4.70 -6.78
N ASP A 91 -0.60 -4.62 -5.46
CA ASP A 91 -0.18 -3.43 -4.71
C ASP A 91 1.36 -3.45 -4.59
N PRO A 92 2.07 -2.38 -4.98
CA PRO A 92 3.52 -2.35 -4.95
C PRO A 92 4.12 -2.17 -3.56
N TYR A 93 3.31 -1.84 -2.56
CA TYR A 93 3.71 -1.53 -1.19
C TYR A 93 3.32 -2.63 -0.19
N ASP A 94 2.22 -3.35 -0.45
CA ASP A 94 1.74 -4.45 0.40
C ASP A 94 1.34 -5.65 -0.45
N CYS A 95 2.14 -6.72 -0.36
CA CYS A 95 1.95 -7.96 -1.13
C CYS A 95 0.57 -8.63 -0.93
N ARG A 96 -0.12 -8.32 0.19
CA ARG A 96 -1.43 -8.88 0.55
C ARG A 96 -2.55 -8.13 -0.15
N ASN A 97 -2.26 -6.97 -0.70
CA ASN A 97 -3.23 -6.14 -1.38
C ASN A 97 -3.08 -6.27 -2.90
N TYR A 98 -4.18 -6.01 -3.58
CA TYR A 98 -4.22 -5.90 -5.03
C TYR A 98 -5.31 -4.89 -5.43
N HIS A 99 -5.21 -4.39 -6.64
CA HIS A 99 -6.06 -3.32 -7.15
C HIS A 99 -6.87 -3.81 -8.33
N GLU A 100 -8.19 -3.65 -8.24
CA GLU A 100 -9.11 -3.85 -9.37
C GLU A 100 -9.36 -2.51 -10.05
N CYS A 101 -8.83 -2.35 -11.25
CA CYS A 101 -9.00 -1.16 -12.09
C CYS A 101 -10.14 -1.35 -13.09
N SER A 102 -11.11 -0.45 -13.04
CA SER A 102 -12.21 -0.41 -14.03
C SER A 102 -11.80 0.23 -15.36
N GLU A 103 -12.64 0.10 -16.38
CA GLU A 103 -12.50 0.78 -17.69
C GLU A 103 -12.44 2.32 -17.59
N LEU A 104 -12.96 2.88 -16.49
CA LEU A 104 -12.90 4.31 -16.21
C LEU A 104 -11.65 4.70 -15.39
N ASN A 105 -10.69 3.79 -15.24
CA ASN A 105 -9.49 3.95 -14.40
C ASN A 105 -9.81 4.29 -12.93
N VAL A 106 -10.95 3.82 -12.44
CA VAL A 106 -11.27 3.88 -11.00
C VAL A 106 -10.71 2.65 -10.32
N ASP A 107 -9.89 2.87 -9.30
CA ASP A 107 -9.28 1.83 -8.47
C ASP A 107 -10.22 1.39 -7.35
N THR A 108 -10.33 0.07 -7.19
CA THR A 108 -10.91 -0.59 -6.02
C THR A 108 -9.82 -1.47 -5.36
N PRO A 109 -9.16 -1.01 -4.29
CA PRO A 109 -8.20 -1.83 -3.57
C PRO A 109 -8.91 -2.99 -2.88
N LYS A 110 -8.21 -4.11 -2.79
CA LYS A 110 -8.64 -5.36 -2.16
C LYS A 110 -7.51 -5.89 -1.30
N GLN A 111 -7.87 -6.55 -0.21
CA GLN A 111 -6.92 -7.24 0.65
C GLN A 111 -7.24 -8.74 0.67
N CYS A 112 -6.21 -9.55 0.53
CA CYS A 112 -6.29 -10.98 0.70
C CYS A 112 -6.63 -11.35 2.16
N THR A 113 -7.47 -12.36 2.33
CA THR A 113 -7.85 -12.85 3.65
C THR A 113 -6.82 -13.82 4.22
N ASN A 114 -6.87 -14.04 5.55
CA ASN A 114 -6.00 -14.98 6.27
C ASN A 114 -4.49 -14.72 6.12
N GLY A 115 -4.09 -13.50 5.75
CA GLY A 115 -2.69 -13.11 5.61
C GLY A 115 -1.98 -13.66 4.36
N ALA A 116 -2.70 -14.30 3.44
CA ALA A 116 -2.13 -14.73 2.17
C ALA A 116 -1.71 -13.52 1.30
N ALA A 117 -0.73 -13.71 0.44
CA ALA A 117 -0.29 -12.73 -0.54
C ALA A 117 -0.98 -12.96 -1.91
N TYR A 118 -1.14 -11.89 -2.69
CA TYR A 118 -1.74 -11.94 -4.01
C TYR A 118 -0.75 -12.50 -5.05
N SER A 119 -1.16 -13.54 -5.76
CA SER A 119 -0.38 -14.20 -6.80
C SER A 119 -0.75 -13.70 -8.18
N LEU A 120 0.18 -13.05 -8.89
CA LEU A 120 -0.02 -12.69 -10.30
C LEU A 120 0.03 -13.89 -11.25
N LEU A 121 0.60 -15.01 -10.82
CA LEU A 121 0.66 -16.23 -11.64
C LEU A 121 -0.69 -16.93 -11.71
N THR A 122 -1.43 -16.94 -10.60
CA THR A 122 -2.73 -17.63 -10.51
C THR A 122 -3.92 -16.68 -10.48
N GLY A 123 -3.69 -15.37 -10.27
CA GLY A 123 -4.73 -14.38 -10.11
C GLY A 123 -5.50 -14.50 -8.79
N THR A 124 -4.90 -15.12 -7.76
CA THR A 124 -5.58 -15.48 -6.51
C THR A 124 -4.74 -15.16 -5.27
N CYS A 125 -5.40 -15.06 -4.10
CA CYS A 125 -4.76 -14.96 -2.79
C CYS A 125 -4.23 -16.32 -2.33
N SER A 126 -3.11 -16.76 -2.89
CA SER A 126 -2.55 -18.09 -2.66
C SER A 126 -1.06 -18.11 -2.39
N LEU A 127 -0.36 -16.96 -2.50
CA LEU A 127 1.05 -16.91 -2.16
C LEU A 127 1.23 -16.93 -0.63
N PRO A 128 2.20 -17.71 -0.11
CA PRO A 128 2.60 -17.61 1.29
C PRO A 128 3.15 -16.22 1.61
N ARG A 129 2.94 -15.76 2.85
CA ARG A 129 3.45 -14.46 3.30
C ARG A 129 4.97 -14.42 3.36
N GLU A 130 5.60 -15.57 3.55
CA GLU A 130 7.05 -15.73 3.62
C GLU A 130 7.70 -15.79 2.23
N SER A 131 6.91 -15.61 1.16
CA SER A 131 7.43 -15.55 -0.20
C SER A 131 8.31 -14.31 -0.41
N GLU A 132 9.32 -14.43 -1.28
CA GLU A 132 10.24 -13.34 -1.59
C GLU A 132 9.50 -12.10 -2.14
N GLN A 133 8.40 -12.33 -2.88
CA GLN A 133 7.52 -11.28 -3.39
C GLN A 133 6.90 -10.43 -2.29
N CYS A 134 6.74 -10.98 -1.09
CA CYS A 134 6.17 -10.30 0.05
C CYS A 134 7.22 -9.76 1.02
N LEU A 135 8.34 -10.47 1.17
CA LEU A 135 9.40 -10.08 2.10
C LEU A 135 10.31 -8.96 1.58
N SER A 136 10.28 -8.69 0.27
CA SER A 136 11.16 -7.71 -0.36
C SER A 136 10.39 -6.72 -1.22
N LYS A 137 10.93 -5.50 -1.34
CA LYS A 137 10.40 -4.49 -2.24
C LYS A 137 10.56 -4.95 -3.68
N GLN A 138 9.47 -4.98 -4.44
CA GLN A 138 9.42 -5.54 -5.80
C GLN A 138 9.75 -4.54 -6.92
N TYR A 139 10.02 -3.28 -6.57
CA TYR A 139 10.28 -2.23 -7.54
C TYR A 139 11.41 -1.29 -7.09
N THR A 140 12.07 -0.70 -8.08
CA THR A 140 13.08 0.35 -7.89
C THR A 140 12.68 1.59 -8.70
N CYS A 141 12.51 2.71 -8.02
CA CYS A 141 12.24 4.00 -8.64
C CYS A 141 13.18 5.08 -8.09
N GLU A 142 14.11 5.51 -8.94
CA GLU A 142 15.13 6.52 -8.64
C GLU A 142 14.92 7.81 -9.46
N TYR A 143 14.31 7.70 -10.65
CA TYR A 143 14.00 8.83 -11.53
C TYR A 143 12.72 8.60 -12.34
N VAL A 144 12.12 9.70 -12.82
CA VAL A 144 10.90 9.66 -13.65
C VAL A 144 11.19 8.95 -14.98
N GLY A 145 10.31 8.03 -15.36
CA GLY A 145 10.43 7.27 -16.60
C GLY A 145 11.36 6.05 -16.52
N GLN A 146 12.01 5.80 -15.38
CA GLN A 146 12.61 4.49 -15.12
C GLN A 146 11.54 3.41 -15.24
N THR A 147 11.86 2.29 -15.87
CA THR A 147 10.94 1.16 -16.02
C THR A 147 11.57 -0.12 -15.52
N GLY A 148 10.73 -1.11 -15.24
CA GLY A 148 11.16 -2.45 -14.88
C GLY A 148 10.04 -3.45 -15.06
N ALA A 149 10.38 -4.66 -15.47
CA ALA A 149 9.46 -5.79 -15.44
C ALA A 149 9.14 -6.13 -13.97
N TRP A 150 7.92 -6.55 -13.71
CA TRP A 150 7.52 -6.95 -12.36
C TRP A 150 8.07 -8.34 -12.05
N PRO A 151 8.87 -8.53 -10.98
CA PRO A 151 9.60 -9.79 -10.73
C PRO A 151 8.71 -11.04 -10.65
N GLY A 152 7.45 -10.90 -10.22
CA GLY A 152 6.52 -12.02 -10.10
C GLY A 152 5.83 -12.44 -11.41
N ASN A 153 5.80 -11.57 -12.43
CA ASN A 153 5.20 -11.84 -13.73
C ASN A 153 5.59 -10.72 -14.72
N GLU A 154 6.39 -11.03 -15.73
CA GLU A 154 6.90 -10.06 -16.71
C GLU A 154 5.83 -9.53 -17.68
N GLU A 155 4.61 -10.08 -17.70
CA GLU A 155 3.47 -9.42 -18.35
C GLU A 155 3.13 -8.09 -17.67
N TYR A 156 3.51 -7.95 -16.40
CA TYR A 156 3.37 -6.73 -15.62
C TYR A 156 4.69 -5.96 -15.60
N TYR A 157 4.58 -4.64 -15.60
CA TYR A 157 5.73 -3.75 -15.50
C TYR A 157 5.32 -2.45 -14.82
N TYR A 158 6.31 -1.64 -14.49
CA TYR A 158 6.07 -0.32 -13.93
C TYR A 158 6.82 0.77 -14.69
N VAL A 159 6.28 1.99 -14.61
CA VAL A 159 6.95 3.22 -15.02
C VAL A 159 7.00 4.15 -13.82
N CYS A 160 8.18 4.57 -13.40
CA CYS A 160 8.36 5.42 -12.24
C CYS A 160 7.86 6.84 -12.51
N GLN A 161 7.13 7.38 -11.56
CA GLN A 161 6.68 8.77 -11.53
C GLN A 161 7.10 9.44 -10.23
N LYS A 162 7.00 10.77 -10.21
CA LYS A 162 7.27 11.60 -9.03
C LYS A 162 5.96 12.14 -8.50
N ASP A 163 5.71 11.97 -7.21
CA ASP A 163 4.70 12.75 -6.50
C ASP A 163 5.31 14.11 -6.15
N THR A 164 4.62 15.18 -6.53
CA THR A 164 5.04 16.57 -6.29
C THR A 164 4.26 17.23 -5.16
N THR A 165 3.48 16.47 -4.39
CA THR A 165 2.73 17.04 -3.26
C THR A 165 3.62 17.60 -2.15
N ASP A 166 4.85 17.09 -2.01
CA ASP A 166 5.90 17.68 -1.19
C ASP A 166 7.03 18.21 -2.11
N PRO A 167 7.22 19.54 -2.21
CA PRO A 167 8.26 20.13 -3.05
C PRO A 167 9.68 19.82 -2.56
N ASP A 168 9.85 19.59 -1.26
CA ASP A 168 11.14 19.45 -0.58
C ASP A 168 11.58 17.99 -0.48
N GLN A 169 10.66 17.02 -0.58
CA GLN A 169 10.94 15.59 -0.63
C GLN A 169 10.21 14.89 -1.79
N PRO A 170 10.85 14.76 -2.97
CA PRO A 170 10.32 13.99 -4.08
C PRO A 170 10.08 12.53 -3.69
N VAL A 171 8.82 12.08 -3.64
CA VAL A 171 8.51 10.65 -3.48
C VAL A 171 8.32 10.03 -4.86
N PHE A 172 9.16 9.07 -5.21
CA PHE A 172 9.01 8.31 -6.45
C PHE A 172 8.17 7.06 -6.23
N TYR A 173 7.22 6.81 -7.12
CA TYR A 173 6.31 5.68 -7.05
C TYR A 173 6.19 4.94 -8.40
N PRO A 174 5.90 3.62 -8.38
CA PRO A 174 5.72 2.84 -9.58
C PRO A 174 4.27 2.99 -10.10
N LEU A 175 4.10 3.46 -11.33
CA LEU A 175 2.83 3.30 -12.05
C LEU A 175 2.79 1.92 -12.67
N MET A 176 1.92 1.05 -12.15
CA MET A 176 1.73 -0.31 -12.66
C MET A 176 1.03 -0.32 -14.02
N LYS A 177 1.49 -1.20 -14.91
CA LYS A 177 0.95 -1.45 -16.24
C LYS A 177 1.02 -2.94 -16.57
N LYS A 178 0.18 -3.38 -17.52
CA LYS A 178 0.16 -4.75 -18.03
C LYS A 178 0.30 -4.72 -19.55
N CYS A 179 1.19 -5.55 -20.07
CA CYS A 179 1.28 -5.87 -21.47
C CYS A 179 0.00 -6.54 -21.98
N HIS A 180 -0.20 -6.56 -23.30
CA HIS A 180 -1.32 -7.30 -23.87
C HIS A 180 -1.12 -8.81 -23.65
N ASP A 181 -2.21 -9.56 -23.62
CA ASP A 181 -2.14 -11.00 -23.33
C ASP A 181 -1.17 -11.71 -24.28
N GLY A 182 -0.31 -12.54 -23.70
CA GLY A 182 0.73 -13.28 -24.41
C GLY A 182 2.01 -12.51 -24.71
N SER A 183 2.14 -11.26 -24.29
CA SER A 183 3.40 -10.50 -24.38
C SER A 183 4.02 -10.20 -23.03
N VAL A 184 5.34 -10.08 -22.99
CA VAL A 184 6.11 -9.78 -21.78
C VAL A 184 6.93 -8.51 -21.96
N PHE A 185 7.19 -7.79 -20.87
CA PHE A 185 7.98 -6.57 -20.89
C PHE A 185 9.48 -6.87 -20.87
N ASN A 186 10.18 -6.55 -21.95
CA ASN A 186 11.63 -6.80 -22.07
C ASN A 186 12.52 -5.66 -21.52
N GLY A 187 11.96 -4.72 -20.75
CA GLY A 187 12.64 -3.52 -20.25
C GLY A 187 12.39 -2.25 -21.07
N PHE A 188 11.91 -2.37 -22.31
CA PHE A 188 11.62 -1.20 -23.17
C PHE A 188 10.25 -1.28 -23.83
N SER A 189 9.76 -2.48 -24.14
CA SER A 189 8.49 -2.72 -24.81
C SER A 189 7.88 -4.06 -24.42
N CYS A 190 6.58 -4.20 -24.62
CA CYS A 190 5.90 -5.50 -24.63
C CYS A 190 6.17 -6.22 -25.95
N VAL A 191 6.66 -7.46 -25.89
CA VAL A 191 7.04 -8.29 -27.05
C VAL A 191 6.43 -9.69 -26.99
#